data_AF-A0A4Y8C7N6-F1
#
_entry.id   AF-A0A4Y8C7N6-F1
#
_cell.length_a   1.000
_cell.length_b   1.000
_cell.length_c   1.000
_cell.angle_alpha   90.00
_cell.angle_beta   90.00
_cell.angle_gamma   90.00
#
_symmetry.space_group_name_H-M   'P 1'
#
loop_
_entity.id
_entity.type
_entity.pdbx_description
1 polymer ?
#
loop_
_entity_poly.entity_id
_entity_poly.type
_entity_poly.pdbx_seq_one_letter_code
_entity_poly.pdbx_strand_id
1 'polypeptide(L)'
;PMIPETAIVMLACARIGAIHSVVFGGFSPEALRDRIIDAGAKLVVTADGAFRRGKPYMLKPAVDKALSEGCESVEKVLIVIRNNEPIEYIKGRDYVYNELVKNESYKCEPEIMDSEDLL
;
A
#
# COMPACT_ATOMS: atom_id res chain seq x y z
N PRO A 1 -1.10 4.51 -6.97
CA PRO A 1 -1.15 5.21 -8.30
C PRO A 1 -2.24 4.55 -9.16
N MET A 2 -2.56 5.05 -10.35
CA MET A 2 -3.55 4.39 -11.22
C MET A 2 -2.93 3.18 -11.93
N ILE A 3 -2.83 2.05 -11.24
CA ILE A 3 -2.30 0.77 -11.73
C ILE A 3 -3.26 -0.38 -11.34
N PRO A 4 -3.27 -1.51 -12.07
CA PRO A 4 -4.16 -2.64 -11.76
C PRO A 4 -4.06 -3.15 -10.32
N GLU A 5 -2.84 -3.15 -9.77
CA GLU A 5 -2.56 -3.61 -8.41
C GLU A 5 -3.32 -2.80 -7.35
N THR A 6 -3.72 -1.56 -7.65
CA THR A 6 -4.55 -0.78 -6.71
C THR A 6 -5.94 -1.41 -6.55
N ALA A 7 -6.60 -1.77 -7.65
CA ALA A 7 -7.89 -2.45 -7.58
C ALA A 7 -7.75 -3.86 -6.97
N ILE A 8 -6.67 -4.58 -7.33
CA ILE A 8 -6.39 -5.91 -6.78
C ILE A 8 -6.23 -5.84 -5.26
N VAL A 9 -5.47 -4.88 -4.73
CA VAL A 9 -5.23 -4.73 -3.29
C VAL A 9 -6.51 -4.33 -2.55
N MET A 10 -7.29 -3.40 -3.11
CA MET A 10 -8.59 -3.03 -2.51
C MET A 10 -9.51 -4.25 -2.40
N LEU A 11 -9.66 -5.01 -3.48
CA LEU A 11 -10.48 -6.23 -3.47
C LEU A 11 -9.89 -7.32 -2.58
N ALA A 12 -8.56 -7.41 -2.46
CA ALA A 12 -7.91 -8.35 -1.55
C ALA A 12 -8.22 -8.02 -0.09
N CYS A 13 -8.20 -6.74 0.30
CA CYS A 13 -8.62 -6.28 1.62
C CYS A 13 -10.09 -6.67 1.88
N ALA A 14 -11.00 -6.28 0.97
CA ALA A 14 -12.42 -6.60 1.09
C ALA A 14 -12.68 -8.12 1.18
N ARG A 15 -11.91 -8.92 0.43
CA ARG A 15 -12.05 -10.38 0.40
C ARG A 15 -11.77 -11.03 1.74
N ILE A 16 -10.90 -10.44 2.57
CA ILE A 16 -10.54 -10.97 3.90
C ILE A 16 -11.22 -10.18 5.04
N GLY A 17 -12.20 -9.33 4.72
CA GLY A 17 -12.89 -8.49 5.72
C GLY A 17 -12.04 -7.35 6.28
N ALA A 18 -10.93 -6.99 5.62
CA ALA A 18 -10.11 -5.85 6.02
C ALA A 18 -10.61 -4.56 5.37
N ILE A 19 -10.61 -3.48 6.15
CA ILE A 19 -10.97 -2.14 5.70
C ILE A 19 -9.79 -1.52 4.93
N HIS A 20 -10.05 -0.94 3.76
CA HIS A 20 -9.02 -0.23 3.01
C HIS A 20 -9.18 1.30 3.06
N SER A 21 -8.11 2.01 3.44
CA SER A 21 -8.07 3.48 3.42
C SER A 21 -7.21 3.97 2.26
N VAL A 22 -7.84 4.38 1.16
CA VAL A 22 -7.15 4.76 -0.08
C VAL A 22 -6.70 6.22 -0.02
N VAL A 23 -5.39 6.45 -0.12
CA VAL A 23 -4.79 7.79 -0.16
C VAL A 23 -4.26 8.10 -1.57
N PHE A 24 -4.55 9.31 -2.05
CA PHE A 24 -4.07 9.75 -3.36
C PHE A 24 -2.54 9.91 -3.35
N GLY A 25 -1.84 9.23 -4.27
CA GLY A 25 -0.37 9.21 -4.35
C GLY A 25 0.32 10.53 -4.72
N GLY A 26 -0.43 11.65 -4.82
CA GLY A 26 0.13 12.99 -4.96
C GLY A 26 0.04 13.84 -3.68
N PHE A 27 -0.40 13.25 -2.57
CA PHE A 27 -0.40 13.92 -1.27
C PHE A 27 1.01 14.04 -0.69
N SER A 28 1.17 15.03 0.19
CA SER A 28 2.43 15.20 0.91
C SER A 28 2.64 14.08 1.94
N PRO A 29 3.88 13.80 2.33
CA PRO A 29 4.20 12.83 3.38
C PRO A 29 3.44 13.09 4.69
N GLU A 30 3.24 14.36 5.05
CA GLU A 30 2.53 14.77 6.27
C GLU A 30 1.04 14.40 6.16
N ALA A 31 0.41 14.69 5.02
CA ALA A 31 -0.98 14.33 4.77
C ALA A 31 -1.21 12.82 4.69
N LEU A 32 -0.20 12.06 4.23
CA LEU A 32 -0.22 10.60 4.26
C LEU A 32 -0.12 10.08 5.70
N ARG A 33 0.84 10.57 6.48
CA ARG A 33 1.06 10.19 7.88
C ARG A 33 -0.21 10.37 8.72
N ASP A 34 -0.85 11.54 8.62
CA ASP A 34 -2.02 11.85 9.44
C ASP A 34 -3.17 10.86 9.17
N ARG A 35 -3.35 10.41 7.92
CA ARG A 35 -4.35 9.40 7.54
C ARG A 35 -3.99 8.00 8.02
N ILE A 36 -2.70 7.65 8.01
CA ILE A 36 -2.22 6.36 8.53
C ILE A 36 -2.49 6.28 10.04
N ILE A 37 -2.18 7.36 10.76
CA ILE A 37 -2.39 7.44 12.22
C ILE A 37 -3.89 7.37 12.55
N ASP A 38 -4.73 8.17 11.87
CA ASP A 38 -6.18 8.19 12.08
C ASP A 38 -6.82 6.81 11.84
N ALA A 39 -6.38 6.11 10.79
CA ALA A 39 -6.86 4.76 10.49
C ALA A 39 -6.26 3.66 11.39
N GLY A 40 -5.21 3.95 12.16
CA GLY A 40 -4.46 2.94 12.92
C GLY A 40 -3.89 1.83 12.02
N ALA A 41 -3.51 2.16 10.78
CA ALA A 41 -3.16 1.16 9.77
C ALA A 41 -1.89 0.38 10.16
N LYS A 42 -1.92 -0.94 9.96
CA LYS A 42 -0.78 -1.85 10.20
C LYS A 42 0.04 -2.18 8.96
N LEU A 43 -0.58 -2.05 7.79
CA LEU A 43 0.02 -2.32 6.49
C LEU A 43 -0.16 -1.09 5.60
N VAL A 44 0.93 -0.64 4.98
CA VAL A 44 0.88 0.36 3.90
C VAL A 44 1.22 -0.32 2.59
N VAL A 45 0.35 -0.19 1.59
CA VAL A 45 0.62 -0.67 0.24
C VAL A 45 0.94 0.52 -0.67
N THR A 46 2.09 0.48 -1.34
CA THR A 46 2.57 1.55 -2.22
C THR A 46 3.24 0.99 -3.47
N ALA A 47 3.75 1.86 -4.34
CA ALA A 47 4.66 1.49 -5.41
C ALA A 47 6.03 2.16 -5.21
N ASP A 48 7.06 1.67 -5.91
CA ASP A 48 8.35 2.36 -6.05
C ASP A 48 8.15 3.81 -6.55
N GLY A 49 7.36 3.93 -7.61
CA GLY A 49 6.92 5.17 -8.23
C GLY A 49 5.88 4.89 -9.31
N ALA A 50 5.62 5.88 -10.16
CA ALA A 50 4.74 5.73 -11.31
C ALA A 50 5.04 6.78 -12.37
N PHE A 51 4.26 6.78 -13.45
CA PHE A 51 4.33 7.78 -14.50
C PHE A 51 3.11 8.70 -14.45
N ARG A 52 3.33 10.01 -14.58
CA ARG A 52 2.26 10.99 -14.76
C ARG A 52 2.61 11.85 -15.97
N ARG A 53 1.75 11.81 -16.99
CA ARG A 53 1.99 12.50 -18.28
C ARG A 53 3.36 12.16 -18.88
N GLY A 54 3.73 10.88 -18.82
CA GLY A 54 5.03 10.37 -19.31
C GLY A 54 6.24 10.68 -18.43
N LYS A 55 6.11 11.50 -17.37
CA LYS A 55 7.21 11.78 -16.45
C LYS A 55 7.18 10.83 -15.24
N PRO A 56 8.32 10.25 -14.84
CA PRO A 56 8.38 9.46 -13.63
C PRO A 56 8.18 10.35 -12.40
N TYR A 57 7.56 9.80 -11.36
CA TYR A 57 7.51 10.38 -10.03
C TYR A 57 7.61 9.26 -8.99
N MET A 58 8.19 9.58 -7.83
CA MET A 58 8.49 8.62 -6.78
C MET A 58 7.37 8.57 -5.76
N LEU A 59 7.11 7.38 -5.21
CA LEU A 59 6.08 7.17 -4.18
C LEU A 59 6.68 6.62 -2.89
N LYS A 60 7.57 5.62 -2.99
CA LYS A 60 8.20 5.00 -1.83
C LYS A 60 8.95 5.99 -0.93
N PRO A 61 9.74 6.97 -1.44
CA PRO A 61 10.39 7.96 -0.58
C PRO A 61 9.42 8.82 0.23
N ALA A 62 8.24 9.13 -0.33
CA ALA A 62 7.20 9.88 0.39
C ALA A 62 6.58 9.05 1.52
N VAL A 63 6.40 7.73 1.29
CA VAL A 63 5.98 6.78 2.32
C VAL A 63 7.02 6.68 3.42
N ASP A 64 8.30 6.52 3.08
CA ASP A 64 9.38 6.41 4.06
C ASP A 64 9.46 7.65 4.95
N LYS A 65 9.37 8.84 4.34
CA LYS A 65 9.33 10.08 5.11
C LYS A 65 8.13 10.12 6.07
N ALA A 66 6.93 9.78 5.60
CA ALA A 66 5.73 9.73 6.43
C ALA A 66 5.87 8.77 7.63
N LEU A 67 6.46 7.60 7.42
CA LEU A 67 6.69 6.58 8.44
C LEU A 67 7.87 6.91 9.38
N SER A 68 8.84 7.74 8.95
CA SER A 68 9.91 8.21 9.84
C SER A 68 9.45 9.32 10.80
N GLU A 69 8.35 10.00 10.46
CA GLU A 69 7.80 11.14 11.21
C GLU A 69 6.56 10.75 12.03
N GLY A 70 6.25 9.45 12.16
CA GLY A 70 5.11 8.91 12.92
C GLY A 70 4.70 7.50 12.48
N CYS A 71 3.46 7.10 12.75
CA CYS A 71 2.87 5.81 12.30
C CYS A 71 3.40 4.54 13.00
N GLU A 72 3.52 4.55 14.33
CA GLU A 72 3.98 3.39 15.12
C GLU A 72 3.15 2.12 14.93
N SER A 73 1.89 2.24 14.48
CA SER A 73 1.03 1.11 14.16
C SER A 73 1.48 0.32 12.93
N VAL A 74 2.27 0.92 12.03
CA VAL A 74 2.67 0.29 10.76
C VAL A 74 3.76 -0.74 11.00
N GLU A 75 3.41 -2.00 10.77
CA GLU A 75 4.32 -3.14 10.92
C GLU A 75 4.99 -3.51 9.59
N LYS A 76 4.31 -3.28 8.47
CA LYS A 76 4.71 -3.76 7.13
C LYS A 76 4.42 -2.73 6.04
N VAL A 77 5.27 -2.73 5.02
CA VAL A 77 5.07 -1.99 3.77
C VAL A 77 5.17 -2.97 2.60
N LEU A 78 4.13 -3.02 1.78
CA LEU A 78 4.10 -3.82 0.56
C LEU A 78 4.29 -2.92 -0.66
N ILE A 79 5.29 -3.22 -1.48
CA ILE A 79 5.76 -2.36 -2.55
C ILE A 79 5.53 -3.06 -3.89
N VAL A 80 4.76 -2.40 -4.76
CA VAL A 80 4.63 -2.78 -6.17
C VAL A 80 5.76 -2.13 -6.97
N ILE A 81 6.53 -2.93 -7.71
CA ILE A 81 7.54 -2.42 -8.63
C ILE A 81 6.84 -2.03 -9.93
N ARG A 82 6.82 -0.73 -10.23
CA ARG A 82 6.05 -0.15 -11.34
C ARG A 82 6.91 0.63 -12.32
N ASN A 83 7.84 1.46 -11.86
CA ASN A 83 8.69 2.26 -12.75
C ASN A 83 10.18 1.85 -12.71
N ASN A 84 10.56 0.92 -11.81
CA ASN A 84 11.93 0.43 -11.64
C ASN A 84 12.93 1.51 -11.26
N GLU A 85 12.46 2.62 -10.69
CA GLU A 85 13.35 3.64 -10.16
C GLU A 85 14.01 3.13 -8.87
N PRO A 86 15.28 3.49 -8.60
CA PRO A 86 15.95 3.09 -7.37
C PRO A 86 15.20 3.58 -6.12
N ILE A 87 14.96 2.67 -5.19
CA ILE A 87 14.33 2.95 -3.89
C ILE A 87 15.09 2.24 -2.77
N GLU A 88 14.97 2.76 -1.55
CA GLU A 88 15.49 2.11 -0.35
C GLU A 88 14.48 1.11 0.20
N TYR A 89 15.01 0.01 0.76
CA TYR A 89 14.24 -1.05 1.39
C TYR A 89 14.67 -1.22 2.84
N ILE A 90 13.71 -1.20 3.76
CA ILE A 90 13.95 -1.46 5.17
C ILE A 90 13.69 -2.94 5.48
N LYS A 91 14.76 -3.67 5.79
CA LYS A 91 14.71 -5.10 6.10
C LYS A 91 13.74 -5.38 7.25
N GLY A 92 12.85 -6.34 7.05
CA GLY A 92 11.84 -6.75 8.05
C GLY A 92 10.57 -5.92 8.04
N ARG A 93 10.54 -4.77 7.36
CA ARG A 93 9.35 -3.93 7.16
C ARG A 93 8.86 -3.98 5.71
N ASP A 94 9.77 -3.88 4.75
CA ASP A 94 9.47 -3.69 3.33
C ASP A 94 9.49 -5.02 2.57
N TYR A 95 8.42 -5.30 1.82
CA TYR A 95 8.24 -6.51 1.02
C TYR A 95 7.84 -6.16 -0.41
N VAL A 96 8.26 -6.98 -1.38
CA VAL A 96 8.00 -6.75 -2.81
C VAL A 96 6.80 -7.58 -3.26
N TYR A 97 5.72 -6.90 -3.64
CA TYR A 97 4.49 -7.50 -4.14
C TYR A 97 4.73 -8.45 -5.31
N ASN A 98 5.48 -7.99 -6.32
CA ASN A 98 5.72 -8.73 -7.57
C ASN A 98 6.40 -10.09 -7.35
N GLU A 99 7.17 -10.25 -6.26
CA GLU A 99 7.81 -11.51 -5.90
C GLU A 99 6.95 -12.37 -4.98
N LEU A 100 6.26 -11.75 -4.02
CA LEU A 100 5.38 -12.47 -3.09
C LEU A 100 4.26 -13.20 -3.83
N VAL A 101 3.54 -12.51 -4.72
CA VAL A 101 2.36 -13.09 -5.38
C VAL A 101 2.67 -14.29 -6.27
N LYS A 102 3.91 -14.47 -6.72
CA LYS A 102 4.31 -15.61 -7.56
C LYS A 102 4.21 -16.95 -6.83
N ASN A 103 4.34 -16.92 -5.51
CA ASN A 103 4.38 -18.13 -4.67
C ASN A 103 3.07 -18.35 -3.90
N GLU A 104 2.10 -17.46 -4.05
CA GLU A 104 0.82 -17.53 -3.37
C GLU A 104 -0.23 -18.31 -4.18
N SER A 105 -1.19 -18.89 -3.45
CA SER A 105 -2.34 -19.54 -4.06
C SER A 105 -3.21 -18.53 -4.82
N TYR A 106 -3.70 -18.92 -6.00
CA TYR A 106 -4.74 -18.15 -6.72
C TYR A 106 -6.13 -18.27 -6.07
N LYS A 107 -6.26 -19.13 -5.05
CA LYS A 107 -7.49 -19.31 -4.25
C LYS A 107 -7.31 -18.74 -2.86
N CYS A 108 -8.28 -17.92 -2.48
CA CYS A 108 -8.51 -17.40 -1.13
C CYS A 108 -10.03 -17.42 -0.92
N GLU A 109 -10.51 -18.13 0.11
CA GLU A 109 -11.94 -18.12 0.43
C GLU A 109 -12.33 -16.74 0.96
N PRO A 110 -13.47 -16.17 0.52
CA PRO A 110 -13.91 -14.87 1.00
C PRO A 110 -14.43 -14.97 2.44
N GLU A 111 -14.13 -13.96 3.25
CA GLU A 111 -14.73 -13.79 4.58
C GLU A 111 -16.24 -13.51 4.44
N ILE A 112 -17.04 -14.08 5.34
CA ILE A 112 -18.49 -13.82 5.39
C ILE A 112 -18.69 -12.55 6.22
N MET A 113 -19.15 -11.49 5.57
CA MET A 113 -19.37 -10.18 6.18
C MET A 113 -20.87 -9.88 6.31
N ASP A 114 -21.24 -9.08 7.31
CA ASP A 114 -22.58 -8.49 7.43
C ASP A 114 -22.78 -7.35 6.39
N SER A 115 -24.03 -6.96 6.17
CA SER A 115 -24.34 -5.82 5.29
C SER A 115 -23.87 -4.48 5.86
N GLU A 116 -23.71 -4.38 7.18
CA GLU A 116 -23.29 -3.17 7.89
C GLU A 116 -21.79 -3.14 8.23
N ASP A 117 -21.02 -4.17 7.85
CA ASP A 117 -19.57 -4.16 8.04
C ASP A 117 -18.88 -3.09 7.17
N LEU A 118 -17.81 -2.50 7.70
CA LEU A 118 -17.04 -1.47 7.01
C LEU A 118 -16.22 -2.06 5.85
N LEU A 119 -16.25 -1.37 4.71
CA LEU A 119 -15.48 -1.68 3.49
C LEU A 119 -14.34 -0.67 3.26
#